data_AF-A0A836MKD3-F1
#
_entry.id   AF-A0A836MKD3-F1
#
_cell.length_a   1.000
_cell.length_b   1.000
_cell.length_c   1.000
_cell.angle_alpha   90.00
_cell.angle_beta   90.00
_cell.angle_gamma   90.00
#
_symmetry.space_group_name_H-M   'P 1'
#
loop_
_entity.id
_entity.type
_entity.pdbx_description
1 polymer ?
#
loop_
_entity_poly.entity_id
_entity_poly.type
_entity_poly.pdbx_seq_one_letter_code
_entity_poly.pdbx_strand_id
1 'polypeptide(L)'
;MVKFSEDKNGLLTVNIEKILVTSEANKCTMCEGTYKNKSLIGLTIVKNLKNVGQNKYDKGSILDPQSDTTYRFSVTVSPDGEKLTARGYIGISAIGRNQTWYRVK
;
A
#
# COMPACT_ATOMS: atom_id res chain seq x y z
N MET A 1 6.85 -7.54 0.58
CA MET A 1 6.31 -7.50 1.94
C MET A 1 6.22 -6.05 2.36
N VAL A 2 5.13 -5.72 3.05
CA VAL A 2 4.85 -4.38 3.53
C VAL A 2 4.46 -4.45 4.99
N LYS A 3 4.72 -3.37 5.73
CA LYS A 3 4.42 -3.26 7.15
C LYS A 3 3.51 -2.07 7.40
N PHE A 4 2.43 -2.32 8.13
CA PHE A 4 1.51 -1.30 8.60
C PHE A 4 2.01 -0.77 9.96
N SER A 5 1.98 0.55 10.13
CA SER A 5 2.33 1.24 11.38
C SER A 5 1.29 2.28 11.70
N GLU A 6 0.79 2.29 12.94
CA GLU A 6 -0.25 3.21 13.41
C GLU A 6 0.36 4.32 14.26
N ASP A 7 -0.05 5.56 14.04
CA ASP A 7 0.34 6.71 14.85
C ASP A 7 -0.59 6.93 16.07
N LYS A 8 -0.28 7.93 16.90
CA LYS A 8 -1.07 8.28 18.09
C LYS A 8 -2.51 8.73 17.77
N ASN A 9 -2.80 9.10 16.53
CA ASN A 9 -4.11 9.56 16.07
C ASN A 9 -4.93 8.44 15.41
N GLY A 10 -4.41 7.21 15.38
CA GLY A 10 -5.04 6.07 14.73
C GLY A 10 -4.94 6.11 13.20
N LEU A 11 -4.00 6.88 12.65
CA LEU A 11 -3.71 6.87 11.21
C LEU A 11 -2.61 5.87 10.92
N LEU A 12 -2.88 5.03 9.92
CA LEU A 12 -1.97 4.00 9.45
C LEU A 12 -1.15 4.50 8.27
N THR A 13 0.14 4.14 8.30
CA THR A 13 1.07 4.21 7.18
C THR A 13 1.48 2.79 6.78
N VAL A 14 1.88 2.61 5.52
CA VAL A 14 2.41 1.33 5.04
C VAL A 14 3.75 1.54 4.36
N ASN A 15 4.76 0.81 4.80
CA ASN A 15 6.12 0.87 4.27
C ASN A 15 6.49 -0.45 3.58
N ILE A 16 7.29 -0.37 2.52
CA ILE A 16 7.89 -1.55 1.88
C ILE A 16 9.06 -2.05 2.73
N GLU A 17 8.96 -3.26 3.28
CA GLU A 17 10.04 -3.87 4.07
C GLU A 17 10.94 -4.76 3.22
N LYS A 18 10.36 -5.45 2.23
CA LYS A 18 11.09 -6.42 1.40
C LYS A 18 10.47 -6.53 0.02
N ILE A 19 11.30 -6.61 -1.01
CA ILE A 19 10.86 -6.92 -2.37
C ILE A 19 11.08 -8.43 -2.60
N LEU A 20 10.07 -9.11 -3.15
CA LEU A 20 10.13 -10.57 -3.36
C LEU A 20 10.94 -10.93 -4.61
N VAL A 21 10.93 -10.05 -5.62
CA VAL A 21 11.71 -10.18 -6.84
C VAL A 21 13.10 -9.59 -6.60
N THR A 22 14.12 -10.45 -6.48
CA THR A 22 15.48 -10.05 -6.09
C THR A 22 16.15 -9.12 -7.10
N SER A 23 15.85 -9.23 -8.39
CA SER A 23 16.36 -8.32 -9.43
C SER A 23 15.88 -6.87 -9.26
N GLU A 24 14.77 -6.67 -8.57
CA GLU A 24 14.17 -5.35 -8.30
C GLU A 24 14.48 -4.84 -6.88
N ALA A 25 15.17 -5.65 -6.07
CA ALA A 25 15.38 -5.36 -4.65
C ALA A 25 16.23 -4.11 -4.40
N ASN A 26 17.17 -3.81 -5.29
CA ASN A 26 18.15 -2.73 -5.10
C ASN A 26 17.76 -1.43 -5.81
N LYS A 27 17.12 -1.53 -6.98
CA LYS A 27 16.78 -0.37 -7.83
C LYS A 27 15.53 -0.68 -8.65
N CYS A 28 14.56 0.23 -8.65
CA CYS A 28 13.42 0.15 -9.55
C CYS A 28 13.78 0.70 -10.93
N THR A 29 14.14 -0.17 -11.86
CA THR A 29 14.50 0.21 -13.25
C THR A 29 13.29 0.52 -14.12
N MET A 30 12.16 -0.12 -13.83
CA MET A 30 10.88 0.10 -14.51
C MET A 30 10.11 1.32 -13.99
N CYS A 31 10.58 1.94 -12.91
CA CYS A 31 9.97 3.15 -12.38
C CYS A 31 10.31 4.36 -13.24
N GLU A 32 9.33 5.23 -13.40
CA GLU A 32 9.49 6.56 -13.96
C GLU A 32 9.68 7.60 -12.86
N GLY A 33 10.04 8.83 -13.23
CA GLY A 33 10.07 9.97 -12.32
C GLY A 33 10.97 9.78 -11.08
N THR A 34 10.41 10.12 -9.92
CA THR A 34 11.12 10.28 -8.64
C THR A 34 11.83 9.01 -8.17
N TYR A 35 11.25 7.84 -8.47
CA TYR A 35 11.69 6.54 -7.94
C TYR A 35 12.54 5.74 -8.93
N LYS A 36 12.78 6.27 -10.13
CA LYS A 36 13.66 5.66 -11.12
C LYS A 36 15.05 5.41 -10.53
N ASN A 37 15.54 4.18 -10.68
CA ASN A 37 16.84 3.72 -10.20
C ASN A 37 17.09 3.83 -8.68
N LYS A 38 16.03 3.99 -7.87
CA LYS A 38 16.12 4.01 -6.41
C LYS A 38 15.62 2.71 -5.81
N SER A 39 16.12 2.37 -4.62
CA SER A 39 15.54 1.29 -3.83
C SER A 39 14.15 1.72 -3.35
N LEU A 40 13.20 0.79 -3.41
CA LEU A 40 11.85 1.01 -2.85
C LEU A 40 11.75 0.50 -1.40
N ILE A 41 12.77 -0.20 -0.89
CA ILE A 41 12.80 -0.64 0.51
C ILE A 41 12.83 0.60 1.41
N GLY A 42 11.98 0.62 2.44
CA GLY A 42 11.78 1.75 3.35
C GLY A 42 10.81 2.81 2.81
N LEU A 43 10.35 2.70 1.56
CA LEU A 43 9.40 3.67 1.00
C LEU A 43 8.02 3.53 1.65
N THR A 44 7.50 4.64 2.18
CA THR A 44 6.10 4.76 2.59
C THR A 44 5.20 4.88 1.36
N ILE A 45 4.46 3.81 1.06
CA ILE A 45 3.55 3.75 -0.09
C ILE A 45 2.10 4.05 0.28
N VAL A 46 1.69 3.93 1.55
CA VAL A 46 0.34 4.31 1.99
C VAL A 46 0.39 5.31 3.12
N LYS A 47 -0.49 6.31 3.07
CA LYS A 47 -0.65 7.34 4.11
C LYS A 47 -2.12 7.56 4.44
N ASN A 48 -2.38 8.11 5.63
CA ASN A 48 -3.70 8.55 6.10
C ASN A 48 -4.80 7.47 6.15
N LEU A 49 -4.42 6.20 6.11
CA LEU A 49 -5.38 5.10 6.13
C LEU A 49 -6.00 5.02 7.53
N LYS A 50 -7.32 5.08 7.63
CA LYS A 50 -8.02 5.17 8.92
C LYS A 50 -9.03 4.05 9.08
N ASN A 51 -9.11 3.47 10.27
CA ASN A 51 -10.16 2.51 10.61
C ASN A 51 -11.54 3.21 10.56
N VAL A 52 -12.46 2.63 9.80
CA VAL A 52 -13.85 3.11 9.66
C VAL A 52 -14.88 2.11 10.21
N GLY A 53 -14.41 1.09 10.93
CA GLY A 53 -15.22 0.05 11.55
C GLY A 53 -15.40 -1.19 10.65
N GLN A 54 -15.93 -2.27 11.23
CA GLN A 54 -16.28 -3.51 10.52
C GLN A 54 -15.13 -4.10 9.67
N ASN A 55 -13.91 -4.11 10.20
CA ASN A 55 -12.71 -4.58 9.49
C ASN A 55 -12.38 -3.79 8.21
N LYS A 56 -12.86 -2.55 8.08
CA LYS A 56 -12.61 -1.67 6.94
C LYS A 56 -11.75 -0.49 7.33
N TYR A 57 -10.90 -0.10 6.39
CA TYR A 57 -10.06 1.08 6.47
C TYR A 57 -10.21 1.89 5.18
N ASP A 58 -10.27 3.21 5.31
CA ASP A 58 -10.53 4.13 4.19
C ASP A 58 -9.78 5.46 4.40
N LYS A 59 -10.00 6.44 3.51
CA LYS A 59 -9.39 7.78 3.48
C LYS A 59 -7.88 7.78 3.22
N GLY A 60 -7.32 6.61 2.94
CA GLY A 60 -5.92 6.46 2.62
C GLY A 60 -5.60 6.94 1.21
N SER A 61 -4.32 7.15 0.97
CA SER A 61 -3.76 7.24 -0.37
C SER A 61 -2.66 6.21 -0.56
N ILE A 62 -2.52 5.69 -1.77
CA ILE A 62 -1.45 4.77 -2.16
C ILE A 62 -0.64 5.36 -3.31
N LEU A 63 0.68 5.39 -3.15
CA LEU A 63 1.63 5.72 -4.20
C LEU A 63 1.99 4.44 -4.96
N ASP A 64 1.80 4.47 -6.28
CA ASP A 64 2.45 3.56 -7.20
C ASP A 64 3.82 4.14 -7.59
N PRO A 65 4.93 3.60 -7.08
CA PRO A 65 6.26 4.12 -7.41
C PRO A 65 6.65 3.87 -8.86
N GLN A 66 6.03 2.90 -9.54
CA GLN A 66 6.34 2.60 -10.94
C GLN A 66 5.94 3.76 -11.86
N SER A 67 4.76 4.34 -11.61
CA SER A 67 4.19 5.45 -12.38
C SER A 67 4.32 6.82 -11.70
N ASP A 68 4.95 6.88 -10.52
CA ASP A 68 5.03 8.07 -9.66
C ASP A 68 3.65 8.72 -9.38
N THR A 69 2.59 7.90 -9.36
CA THR A 69 1.19 8.36 -9.28
C THR A 69 0.56 7.94 -7.95
N THR A 70 -0.22 8.84 -7.35
CA THR A 70 -0.93 8.58 -6.10
C THR A 70 -2.44 8.43 -6.33
N TYR A 71 -3.01 7.38 -5.75
CA TYR A 71 -4.43 7.02 -5.85
C TYR A 71 -5.11 7.08 -4.47
N ARG A 72 -6.44 7.11 -4.45
CA ARG A 72 -7.20 6.84 -3.21
C ARG A 72 -7.07 5.37 -2.87
N PHE A 73 -7.09 5.08 -1.57
CA PHE A 73 -6.80 3.74 -1.06
C PHE A 73 -7.72 3.34 0.07
N SER A 74 -8.26 2.12 -0.03
CA SER A 74 -9.04 1.48 1.03
C SER A 74 -8.67 0.01 1.18
N VAL A 75 -8.96 -0.54 2.37
CA VAL A 75 -8.65 -1.92 2.72
C VAL A 75 -9.86 -2.54 3.41
N THR A 76 -10.15 -3.81 3.08
CA THR A 76 -11.03 -4.67 3.89
C THR A 76 -10.25 -5.87 4.38
N VAL A 77 -10.24 -6.09 5.69
CA VAL A 77 -9.59 -7.23 6.33
C VAL A 77 -10.59 -8.37 6.45
N SER A 78 -10.17 -9.60 6.16
CA SER A 78 -11.01 -10.78 6.34
C SER A 78 -11.35 -10.99 7.82
N PRO A 79 -12.48 -11.64 8.15
CA PRO A 79 -12.88 -11.86 9.54
C PRO A 79 -11.84 -12.60 10.39
N ASP A 80 -11.04 -13.47 9.78
CA ASP A 80 -9.95 -14.22 10.43
C ASP A 80 -8.65 -13.41 10.56
N GLY A 81 -8.55 -12.22 9.96
CA GLY A 81 -7.36 -11.36 9.99
C GLY A 81 -6.19 -11.83 9.11
N GLU A 82 -6.34 -12.94 8.37
CA GLU A 82 -5.27 -13.57 7.59
C GLU A 82 -5.07 -12.93 6.22
N LYS A 83 -6.09 -12.25 5.70
CA LYS A 83 -6.07 -11.60 4.39
C LYS A 83 -6.57 -10.17 4.48
N LEU A 84 -6.08 -9.34 3.59
CA LEU A 84 -6.65 -8.03 3.33
C LEU A 84 -6.80 -7.82 1.84
N THR A 85 -7.94 -7.28 1.44
CA THR A 85 -8.19 -6.80 0.09
C THR A 85 -7.89 -5.32 0.05
N ALA A 86 -6.79 -4.96 -0.61
CA ALA A 86 -6.32 -3.61 -0.84
C ALA A 86 -6.88 -3.09 -2.17
N ARG A 87 -7.41 -1.87 -2.19
CA ARG A 87 -7.97 -1.26 -3.40
C ARG A 87 -7.42 0.14 -3.64
N GLY A 88 -6.79 0.34 -4.79
CA GLY A 88 -6.41 1.66 -5.31
C GLY A 88 -7.40 2.13 -6.38
N TYR A 89 -7.84 3.39 -6.34
CA TYR A 89 -8.85 3.93 -7.27
C TYR A 89 -8.73 5.43 -7.53
N ILE A 90 -9.32 5.88 -8.65
CA ILE A 90 -9.38 7.30 -9.06
C ILE A 90 -10.81 7.80 -8.86
N GLY A 91 -10.99 8.90 -8.13
CA GLY A 91 -12.33 9.44 -7.89
C GLY A 91 -13.17 8.51 -7.02
N ILE A 92 -14.20 7.88 -7.60
CA ILE A 92 -15.05 6.92 -6.88
C ILE A 92 -14.43 5.52 -6.85
N SER A 93 -14.73 4.74 -5.81
CA SER A 93 -14.16 3.41 -5.63
C SER A 93 -14.53 2.40 -6.73
N ALA A 94 -15.55 2.66 -7.55
CA ALA A 94 -15.94 1.77 -8.65
C ALA A 94 -14.84 1.59 -9.72
N ILE A 95 -14.01 2.62 -9.96
CA ILE A 95 -12.95 2.60 -10.99
C ILE A 95 -11.59 2.45 -10.32
N GLY A 96 -11.12 1.21 -10.20
CA GLY A 96 -9.88 0.90 -9.50
C GLY A 96 -9.45 -0.56 -9.62
N ARG A 97 -8.32 -0.89 -8.99
CA ARG A 97 -7.73 -2.23 -8.98
C ARG A 97 -7.70 -2.77 -7.56
N ASN A 98 -7.96 -4.07 -7.43
CA ASN A 98 -7.82 -4.81 -6.17
C ASN A 98 -6.53 -5.62 -6.17
N GLN A 99 -5.95 -5.78 -4.98
CA GLN A 99 -4.93 -6.75 -4.67
C GLN A 99 -5.26 -7.43 -3.35
N THR A 100 -4.91 -8.71 -3.22
CA THR A 100 -5.02 -9.43 -1.94
C THR A 100 -3.64 -9.54 -1.33
N TRP A 101 -3.47 -9.03 -0.12
CA TRP A 101 -2.25 -9.25 0.67
C TRP A 101 -2.53 -10.24 1.78
N TYR A 102 -1.57 -11.12 2.02
CA TYR A 102 -1.64 -12.16 3.03
C TYR A 102 -0.80 -11.75 4.24
N ARG A 103 -1.33 -11.96 5.43
CA ARG A 103 -0.60 -11.73 6.68
C ARG A 103 0.60 -12.69 6.72
N VAL A 104 1.78 -12.12 7.00
CA VAL A 104 3.00 -12.90 7.23
C VAL A 104 2.98 -13.38 8.69
N LYS A 105 3.33 -14.64 8.92
CA LYS A 105 3.43 -15.26 10.25
C LYS A 105 4.86 -15.15 10.79
#